data_AF-A0A947BBQ6-F1
#
_entry.id   AF-A0A947BBQ6-F1
#
_cell.length_a   1.000
_cell.length_b   1.000
_cell.length_c   1.000
_cell.angle_alpha   90.00
_cell.angle_beta   90.00
_cell.angle_gamma   90.00
#
_symmetry.space_group_name_H-M   'P 1'
#
loop_
_entity.id
_entity.type
_entity.pdbx_description
1 polymer ?
#
loop_
_entity_poly.entity_id
_entity_poly.type
_entity_poly.pdbx_seq_one_letter_code
_entity_poly.pdbx_strand_id
1 'polypeptide(L)'
;MFGDFASGVVTFGTVAAAIAAFSNGADRIEGSDLPPPLSATDFIQFDQSKAEVGRLLFYDKLLSGNKNISCGTCHHHDLGGSDGLSLGIGEGGAGLGPERSASDGQTRIHERIPRNAPALWNLGAAEVRVMFHDGRLQISDAYGNGFDSPVDEDLPAGLETILAAQSLFPMTARSEMSGDPGENDIADAVAQASHLAWPIIAARVSEVPEYQRLFAAAFDHVETPKDITIVDIGNALAAFIGTEWRNHD
;
A
#
# COMPACT_ATOMS: atom_id res chain seq x y z
N MET A 1 67.42 -45.75 42.80
CA MET A 1 68.32 -44.92 43.63
C MET A 1 67.52 -43.66 43.94
N PHE A 2 67.03 -43.57 45.17
CA PHE A 2 66.15 -42.49 45.63
C PHE A 2 66.91 -41.17 45.71
N GLY A 3 66.28 -40.09 45.26
CA GLY A 3 66.79 -38.73 45.38
C GLY A 3 65.66 -37.80 45.82
N ASP A 4 65.80 -37.27 47.03
CA ASP A 4 64.93 -36.33 47.72
C ASP A 4 64.59 -35.09 46.89
N PHE A 5 63.31 -34.70 46.91
CA PHE A 5 62.86 -33.37 46.51
C PHE A 5 62.77 -32.47 47.74
N ALA A 6 63.68 -31.49 47.81
CA ALA A 6 63.67 -30.43 48.80
C ALA A 6 62.50 -29.47 48.57
N SER A 7 61.86 -29.08 49.66
CA SER A 7 60.75 -28.13 49.75
C SER A 7 61.21 -26.70 49.41
N GLY A 8 60.54 -26.07 48.44
CA GLY A 8 60.66 -24.64 48.15
C GLY A 8 59.31 -23.95 48.37
N VAL A 9 59.24 -23.10 49.39
CA VAL A 9 58.09 -22.24 49.69
C VAL A 9 58.00 -21.16 48.61
N VAL A 10 56.89 -21.11 47.87
CA VAL A 10 56.58 -19.98 46.96
C VAL A 10 55.58 -19.07 47.65
N THR A 11 56.03 -17.86 47.96
CA THR A 11 55.23 -16.74 48.45
C THR A 11 54.17 -16.34 47.41
N PHE A 12 52.90 -16.36 47.80
CA PHE A 12 51.80 -15.78 47.02
C PHE A 12 51.87 -14.26 47.10
N GLY A 13 52.29 -13.62 46.01
CA GLY A 13 52.11 -12.17 45.82
C GLY A 13 50.64 -11.88 45.56
N THR A 14 50.06 -10.98 46.36
CA THR A 14 48.71 -10.43 46.12
C THR A 14 48.73 -9.58 44.85
N VAL A 15 48.17 -10.09 43.75
CA VAL A 15 47.82 -9.27 42.59
C VAL A 15 46.49 -8.58 42.92
N ALA A 16 46.53 -7.28 43.19
CA ALA A 16 45.34 -6.46 43.27
C ALA A 16 44.73 -6.36 41.87
N ALA A 17 43.64 -7.10 41.63
CA ALA A 17 42.83 -6.91 40.43
C ALA A 17 42.13 -5.55 40.54
N ALA A 18 42.51 -4.59 39.69
CA ALA A 18 41.73 -3.38 39.50
C ALA A 18 40.41 -3.77 38.84
N ILE A 19 39.33 -3.79 39.62
CA ILE A 19 37.97 -3.83 39.08
C ILE A 19 37.74 -2.46 38.43
N ALA A 20 37.91 -2.40 37.11
CA ALA A 20 37.38 -1.28 36.34
C ALA A 20 35.85 -1.33 36.47
N ALA A 21 35.30 -0.38 37.23
CA ALA A 21 33.87 -0.15 37.23
C ALA A 21 33.49 0.32 35.82
N PHE A 22 32.90 -0.57 35.02
CA PHE A 22 32.12 -0.14 33.87
C PHE A 22 30.97 0.68 34.42
N SER A 23 31.06 2.01 34.31
CA SER A 23 29.89 2.86 34.49
C SER A 23 28.88 2.43 33.44
N ASN A 24 27.77 1.83 33.86
CA ASN A 24 26.57 1.71 33.05
C ASN A 24 26.07 3.14 32.77
N GLY A 25 26.66 3.79 31.78
CA GLY A 25 26.09 4.95 31.10
C GLY A 25 24.91 4.46 30.28
N ALA A 26 23.84 4.04 30.96
CA ALA A 26 22.53 4.06 30.33
C ALA A 26 22.16 5.55 30.28
N ASP A 27 22.53 6.21 29.18
CA ASP A 27 21.91 7.48 28.82
C ASP A 27 20.41 7.22 28.80
N ARG A 28 19.72 7.76 29.80
CA ARG A 28 18.27 7.82 29.77
C ARG A 28 17.94 8.74 28.62
N ILE A 29 17.32 8.22 27.58
CA ILE A 29 16.64 9.05 26.57
C ILE A 29 15.61 9.87 27.35
N GLU A 30 15.93 11.13 27.63
CA GLU A 30 14.94 12.08 28.10
C GLU A 30 13.97 12.32 26.94
N GLY A 31 12.66 12.42 27.22
CA GLY A 31 11.62 12.53 26.19
C GLY A 31 11.71 13.76 25.27
N SER A 32 12.76 14.58 25.40
CA SER A 32 13.05 15.75 24.56
C SER A 32 13.66 15.41 23.20
N ASP A 33 14.16 14.19 22.98
CA ASP A 33 14.82 13.76 21.73
C ASP A 33 13.90 12.97 20.77
N LEU A 34 12.61 12.83 21.11
CA LEU A 34 11.63 12.22 20.20
C LEU A 34 11.11 13.26 19.19
N PRO A 35 10.80 12.85 17.94
CA PRO A 35 10.12 13.73 17.01
C PRO A 35 8.78 14.20 17.61
N PRO A 36 8.34 15.43 17.30
CA PRO A 36 7.05 15.90 17.77
C PRO A 36 5.92 14.99 17.24
N PRO A 37 4.79 14.87 17.97
CA PRO A 37 3.62 14.15 17.48
C PRO A 37 3.14 14.69 16.13
N LEU A 38 2.59 13.82 15.30
CA LEU A 38 2.05 14.19 14.00
C LEU A 38 0.86 15.13 14.15
N SER A 39 0.86 16.19 13.37
CA SER A 39 -0.19 17.20 13.31
C SER A 39 -0.95 17.13 11.98
N ALA A 40 -2.08 17.83 11.88
CA ALA A 40 -2.84 17.89 10.63
C ALA A 40 -2.02 18.44 9.43
N THR A 41 -1.00 19.26 9.69
CA THR A 41 -0.15 19.86 8.64
C THR A 41 0.89 18.91 8.07
N ASP A 42 1.14 17.77 8.73
CA ASP A 42 2.07 16.74 8.25
C ASP A 42 1.44 15.84 7.16
N PHE A 43 0.14 16.00 6.92
CA PHE A 43 -0.62 15.23 5.95
C PHE A 43 -1.09 16.07 4.77
N ILE A 44 -1.23 15.42 3.61
CA ILE A 44 -1.89 16.00 2.45
C ILE A 44 -3.36 16.29 2.81
N GLN A 45 -3.83 17.48 2.43
CA GLN A 45 -5.23 17.86 2.63
C GLN A 45 -6.03 17.41 1.41
N PHE A 46 -6.95 16.47 1.64
CA PHE A 46 -7.78 15.89 0.59
C PHE A 46 -9.16 16.54 0.57
N ASP A 47 -9.71 16.69 -0.64
CA ASP A 47 -11.07 17.14 -0.84
C ASP A 47 -12.08 16.08 -0.33
N GLN A 48 -13.03 16.52 0.48
CA GLN A 48 -14.00 15.62 1.13
C GLN A 48 -15.02 15.04 0.14
N SER A 49 -15.40 15.80 -0.89
CA SER A 49 -16.30 15.32 -1.94
C SER A 49 -15.62 14.24 -2.77
N LYS A 50 -14.32 14.39 -3.10
CA LYS A 50 -13.53 13.31 -3.73
C LYS A 50 -13.41 12.08 -2.83
N ALA A 51 -13.19 12.28 -1.53
CA ALA A 51 -13.10 11.19 -0.56
C ALA A 51 -14.42 10.40 -0.43
N GLU A 52 -15.58 11.06 -0.55
CA GLU A 52 -16.88 10.37 -0.53
C GLU A 52 -17.05 9.42 -1.73
N VAL A 53 -16.64 9.86 -2.93
CA VAL A 53 -16.62 9.01 -4.13
C VAL A 53 -15.64 7.85 -3.95
N GLY A 54 -14.43 8.16 -3.46
CA GLY A 54 -13.38 7.19 -3.20
C GLY A 54 -13.80 6.11 -2.21
N ARG A 55 -14.54 6.47 -1.16
CA ARG A 55 -15.07 5.53 -0.17
C ARG A 55 -15.96 4.48 -0.82
N LEU A 56 -16.85 4.89 -1.72
CA LEU A 56 -17.72 3.95 -2.41
C LEU A 56 -16.91 3.03 -3.34
N LEU A 57 -16.01 3.61 -4.14
CA LEU A 57 -15.15 2.87 -5.07
C LEU A 57 -14.24 1.87 -4.36
N PHE A 58 -13.73 2.19 -3.16
CA PHE A 58 -12.82 1.34 -2.40
C PHE A 58 -13.43 -0.02 -2.04
N TYR A 59 -14.74 -0.07 -1.81
CA TYR A 59 -15.48 -1.31 -1.53
C TYR A 59 -16.25 -1.85 -2.73
N ASP A 60 -16.29 -1.11 -3.84
CA ASP A 60 -16.95 -1.56 -5.04
C ASP A 60 -16.04 -2.52 -5.81
N LYS A 61 -16.62 -3.67 -6.18
CA LYS A 61 -15.95 -4.68 -6.99
C LYS A 61 -15.93 -4.31 -8.47
N LEU A 62 -16.66 -3.25 -8.88
CA LEU A 62 -16.73 -2.75 -10.24
C LEU A 62 -15.35 -2.50 -10.88
N LEU A 63 -14.36 -2.14 -10.07
CA LEU A 63 -12.98 -1.86 -10.48
C LEU A 63 -12.18 -3.12 -10.84
N SER A 64 -12.64 -4.32 -10.45
CA SER A 64 -11.96 -5.57 -10.77
C SER A 64 -12.47 -6.19 -12.09
N GLY A 65 -11.61 -6.93 -12.77
CA GLY A 65 -11.92 -7.57 -14.07
C GLY A 65 -13.20 -8.39 -13.99
N ASN A 66 -13.22 -9.36 -13.07
CA ASN A 66 -14.31 -10.31 -12.83
C ASN A 66 -15.38 -9.81 -11.84
N LYS A 67 -15.32 -8.54 -11.41
CA LYS A 67 -16.25 -7.91 -10.45
C LYS A 67 -16.47 -8.71 -9.16
N ASN A 68 -15.41 -9.32 -8.63
CA ASN A 68 -15.47 -10.24 -7.49
C ASN A 68 -14.61 -9.79 -6.28
N ILE A 69 -13.73 -8.80 -6.45
CA ILE A 69 -12.80 -8.28 -5.44
C ILE A 69 -12.76 -6.74 -5.47
N SER A 70 -12.47 -6.10 -4.35
CA SER A 70 -12.32 -4.64 -4.20
C SER A 70 -11.07 -4.31 -3.37
N CYS A 71 -10.67 -3.04 -3.29
CA CYS A 71 -9.57 -2.62 -2.41
C CYS A 71 -9.83 -3.03 -0.96
N GLY A 72 -11.06 -2.86 -0.48
CA GLY A 72 -11.49 -3.24 0.86
C GLY A 72 -11.49 -4.74 1.14
N THR A 73 -11.28 -5.60 0.13
CA THR A 73 -11.11 -7.04 0.37
C THR A 73 -9.76 -7.37 0.98
N CYS A 74 -8.68 -6.71 0.52
CA CYS A 74 -7.32 -6.90 1.04
C CYS A 74 -6.89 -5.81 2.03
N HIS A 75 -7.66 -4.73 2.15
CA HIS A 75 -7.40 -3.62 3.06
C HIS A 75 -8.65 -3.33 3.91
N HIS A 76 -9.10 -4.32 4.68
CA HIS A 76 -10.35 -4.25 5.41
C HIS A 76 -10.18 -3.62 6.80
N HIS A 77 -11.14 -2.82 7.26
CA HIS A 77 -11.11 -2.16 8.59
C HIS A 77 -11.01 -3.15 9.73
N ASP A 78 -11.81 -4.22 9.71
CA ASP A 78 -11.78 -5.28 10.73
C ASP A 78 -10.42 -6.00 10.85
N LEU A 79 -9.53 -5.79 9.87
CA LEU A 79 -8.18 -6.36 9.79
C LEU A 79 -7.09 -5.28 9.90
N GLY A 80 -7.44 -4.12 10.47
CA GLY A 80 -6.53 -3.00 10.68
C GLY A 80 -6.03 -2.33 9.39
N GLY A 81 -6.79 -2.45 8.29
CA GLY A 81 -6.40 -1.95 6.97
C GLY A 81 -5.47 -2.87 6.19
N SER A 82 -5.31 -4.13 6.63
CA SER A 82 -4.52 -5.18 5.96
C SER A 82 -5.39 -6.38 5.56
N ASP A 83 -4.77 -7.40 4.96
CA ASP A 83 -5.47 -8.61 4.46
C ASP A 83 -5.56 -9.72 5.53
N GLY A 84 -4.80 -9.64 6.62
CA GLY A 84 -4.76 -10.72 7.63
C GLY A 84 -4.19 -12.06 7.13
N LEU A 85 -3.67 -12.12 5.90
CA LEU A 85 -2.99 -13.27 5.30
C LEU A 85 -1.49 -12.98 5.08
N SER A 86 -0.66 -14.02 5.12
CA SER A 86 0.77 -13.87 4.78
C SER A 86 0.99 -13.50 3.32
N LEU A 87 0.27 -14.17 2.42
CA LEU A 87 0.20 -13.87 0.99
C LEU A 87 -1.26 -13.88 0.59
N GLY A 88 -1.70 -12.77 0.01
CA GLY A 88 -3.11 -12.54 -0.30
C GLY A 88 -3.63 -13.42 -1.42
N ILE A 89 -4.96 -13.43 -1.52
CA ILE A 89 -5.70 -14.09 -2.59
C ILE A 89 -6.45 -12.99 -3.32
N GLY A 90 -6.07 -12.72 -4.58
CA GLY A 90 -6.70 -11.70 -5.41
C GLY A 90 -8.11 -12.08 -5.86
N GLU A 91 -8.48 -11.69 -7.07
CA GLU A 91 -9.69 -12.15 -7.72
C GLU A 91 -9.84 -13.68 -7.58
N GLY A 92 -11.07 -14.19 -7.59
CA GLY A 92 -11.29 -15.64 -7.53
C GLY A 92 -11.21 -16.21 -6.11
N GLY A 93 -10.89 -15.40 -5.11
CA GLY A 93 -11.06 -15.72 -3.69
C GLY A 93 -12.43 -15.35 -3.12
N ALA A 94 -12.89 -16.12 -2.14
CA ALA A 94 -14.09 -15.86 -1.36
C ALA A 94 -13.76 -15.73 0.14
N GLY A 95 -14.50 -14.88 0.85
CA GLY A 95 -14.22 -14.56 2.27
C GLY A 95 -13.27 -13.39 2.47
N LEU A 96 -12.96 -13.08 3.73
CA LEU A 96 -12.07 -12.01 4.17
C LEU A 96 -11.08 -12.56 5.20
N GLY A 97 -9.88 -11.97 5.27
CA GLY A 97 -8.95 -12.31 6.34
C GLY A 97 -8.53 -13.79 6.33
N PRO A 98 -8.33 -14.38 7.52
CA PRO A 98 -8.06 -15.81 7.67
C PRO A 98 -9.11 -16.75 7.04
N GLU A 99 -10.35 -16.28 6.85
CA GLU A 99 -11.42 -17.06 6.21
C GLU A 99 -11.41 -16.93 4.68
N ARG A 100 -10.53 -16.09 4.12
CA ARG A 100 -10.40 -15.92 2.67
C ARG A 100 -9.71 -17.14 2.06
N SER A 101 -10.37 -17.79 1.12
CA SER A 101 -9.91 -19.00 0.43
C SER A 101 -10.08 -18.92 -1.08
N ALA A 102 -9.27 -19.67 -1.82
CA ALA A 102 -9.40 -19.77 -3.26
C ALA A 102 -10.72 -20.49 -3.60
N SER A 103 -11.49 -19.92 -4.53
CA SER A 103 -12.68 -20.60 -5.04
C SER A 103 -12.28 -21.79 -5.91
N ASP A 104 -13.21 -22.72 -6.08
CA ASP A 104 -13.08 -23.82 -7.04
C ASP A 104 -13.59 -23.41 -8.43
N GLY A 105 -13.22 -24.17 -9.46
CA GLY A 105 -13.75 -24.01 -10.82
C GLY A 105 -12.93 -23.06 -11.70
N GLN A 106 -13.61 -22.39 -12.62
CA GLN A 106 -12.97 -21.60 -13.69
C GLN A 106 -12.31 -20.32 -13.19
N THR A 107 -12.79 -19.75 -12.08
CA THR A 107 -12.24 -18.52 -11.47
C THR A 107 -11.30 -18.85 -10.31
N ARG A 108 -10.62 -20.01 -10.37
CA ARG A 108 -9.68 -20.42 -9.33
C ARG A 108 -8.39 -19.65 -9.52
N ILE A 109 -7.85 -19.10 -8.44
CA ILE A 109 -6.57 -18.39 -8.49
C ILE A 109 -5.47 -19.28 -9.06
N HIS A 110 -4.68 -18.71 -9.96
CA HIS A 110 -3.49 -19.36 -10.51
C HIS A 110 -2.29 -19.23 -9.56
N GLU A 111 -2.18 -18.08 -8.90
CA GLU A 111 -1.12 -17.75 -7.96
C GLU A 111 -1.64 -16.85 -6.84
N ARG A 112 -0.91 -16.82 -5.73
CA ARG A 112 -1.17 -15.84 -4.66
C ARG A 112 -0.51 -14.51 -5.00
N ILE A 113 -1.01 -13.43 -4.38
CA ILE A 113 -0.34 -12.13 -4.44
C ILE A 113 1.08 -12.30 -3.85
N PRO A 114 2.14 -11.87 -4.57
CA PRO A 114 3.52 -12.26 -4.24
C PRO A 114 4.08 -11.62 -2.97
N ARG A 115 3.39 -10.63 -2.39
CA ARG A 115 3.77 -9.95 -1.14
C ARG A 115 2.54 -9.72 -0.27
N ASN A 116 2.74 -9.53 1.02
CA ASN A 116 1.64 -9.20 1.94
C ASN A 116 1.06 -7.81 1.60
N ALA A 117 -0.23 -7.64 1.81
CA ALA A 117 -0.87 -6.32 1.81
C ALA A 117 -0.50 -5.58 3.11
N PRO A 118 0.18 -4.42 3.06
CA PRO A 118 0.46 -3.62 4.25
C PRO A 118 -0.82 -2.90 4.72
N ALA A 119 -0.81 -2.42 5.97
CA ALA A 119 -1.86 -1.53 6.44
C ALA A 119 -1.82 -0.17 5.72
N LEU A 120 -2.95 0.53 5.66
CA LEU A 120 -3.06 1.83 4.97
C LEU A 120 -2.80 3.05 5.86
N TRP A 121 -2.51 2.83 7.15
CA TRP A 121 -2.31 3.89 8.14
C TRP A 121 -1.18 4.85 7.74
N ASN A 122 -1.52 6.14 7.78
CA ASN A 122 -0.64 7.28 7.55
C ASN A 122 0.03 7.35 6.17
N LEU A 123 -0.44 6.59 5.17
CA LEU A 123 0.07 6.68 3.80
C LEU A 123 -0.24 8.04 3.11
N GLY A 124 -1.14 8.85 3.69
CA GLY A 124 -1.43 10.23 3.25
C GLY A 124 -0.47 11.28 3.83
N ALA A 125 0.55 10.90 4.60
CA ALA A 125 1.55 11.81 5.13
C ALA A 125 2.40 12.40 3.99
N ALA A 126 2.72 13.70 4.06
CA ALA A 126 3.44 14.40 3.00
C ALA A 126 4.89 13.91 2.80
N GLU A 127 5.46 13.24 3.81
CA GLU A 127 6.79 12.63 3.75
C GLU A 127 6.83 11.29 2.97
N VAL A 128 5.67 10.67 2.72
CA VAL A 128 5.60 9.43 1.95
C VAL A 128 5.81 9.76 0.47
N ARG A 129 6.99 9.42 -0.04
CA ARG A 129 7.42 9.70 -1.41
C ARG A 129 7.74 8.47 -2.25
N VAL A 130 7.67 7.29 -1.65
CA VAL A 130 7.99 6.00 -2.27
C VAL A 130 6.97 4.97 -1.79
N MET A 131 6.44 4.16 -2.72
CA MET A 131 5.38 3.18 -2.49
C MET A 131 5.75 1.80 -3.03
N PHE A 132 5.01 0.80 -2.56
CA PHE A 132 5.29 -0.64 -2.69
C PHE A 132 6.52 -1.10 -1.89
N HIS A 133 6.56 -2.39 -1.56
CA HIS A 133 7.65 -3.01 -0.81
C HIS A 133 9.04 -2.88 -1.48
N ASP A 134 9.08 -2.74 -2.79
CA ASP A 134 10.30 -2.60 -3.59
C ASP A 134 10.57 -1.17 -4.06
N GLY A 135 9.73 -0.20 -3.64
CA GLY A 135 9.90 1.21 -3.97
C GLY A 135 9.74 1.55 -5.45
N ARG A 136 9.13 0.66 -6.25
CA ARG A 136 8.99 0.83 -7.71
C ARG A 136 8.06 1.97 -8.15
N LEU A 137 7.46 2.68 -7.21
CA LEU A 137 6.70 3.90 -7.46
C LEU A 137 7.23 5.00 -6.57
N GLN A 138 7.68 6.10 -7.16
CA GLN A 138 8.24 7.24 -6.45
C GLN A 138 7.88 8.58 -7.11
N ILE A 139 7.86 9.66 -6.33
CA ILE A 139 7.67 11.02 -6.87
C ILE A 139 8.92 11.42 -7.65
N SER A 140 8.78 11.71 -8.95
CA SER A 140 9.89 12.01 -9.85
C SER A 140 9.42 12.71 -11.13
N ASP A 141 10.18 13.68 -11.63
CA ASP A 141 9.85 14.36 -12.91
C ASP A 141 10.43 13.65 -14.14
N ALA A 142 11.02 12.45 -13.99
CA ALA A 142 11.78 11.77 -15.05
C ALA A 142 10.97 11.52 -16.34
N TYR A 143 9.67 11.23 -16.23
CA TYR A 143 8.78 10.91 -17.35
C TYR A 143 7.74 12.01 -17.62
N GLY A 144 7.79 13.14 -16.92
CA GLY A 144 6.90 14.29 -17.14
C GLY A 144 5.46 14.11 -16.62
N ASN A 145 5.13 13.01 -15.97
CA ASN A 145 3.84 12.74 -15.33
C ASN A 145 3.89 12.86 -13.79
N GLY A 146 5.03 13.24 -13.22
CA GLY A 146 5.24 13.44 -11.79
C GLY A 146 5.66 12.20 -11.00
N PHE A 147 5.77 11.03 -11.66
CA PHE A 147 6.19 9.79 -11.03
C PHE A 147 7.22 9.01 -11.85
N ASP A 148 8.04 8.25 -11.15
CA ASP A 148 8.79 7.13 -11.72
C ASP A 148 8.07 5.85 -11.27
N SER A 149 7.62 5.06 -12.25
CA SER A 149 6.70 3.94 -12.06
C SER A 149 6.96 2.83 -13.09
N PRO A 150 6.44 1.60 -12.88
CA PRO A 150 6.68 0.48 -13.80
C PRO A 150 6.09 0.63 -15.20
N VAL A 151 5.31 1.68 -15.46
CA VAL A 151 4.74 1.99 -16.78
C VAL A 151 5.30 3.29 -17.36
N ASP A 152 6.36 3.86 -16.77
CA ASP A 152 7.10 5.01 -17.30
C ASP A 152 6.18 6.16 -17.77
N GLU A 153 6.29 6.61 -19.02
CA GLU A 153 5.46 7.65 -19.64
C GLU A 153 3.98 7.29 -19.82
N ASP A 154 3.60 6.01 -19.74
CA ASP A 154 2.22 5.57 -19.93
C ASP A 154 1.34 5.82 -18.70
N LEU A 155 1.92 6.12 -17.53
CA LEU A 155 1.14 6.56 -16.37
C LEU A 155 0.48 7.92 -16.70
N PRO A 156 -0.85 8.06 -16.56
CA PRO A 156 -1.55 9.27 -16.96
C PRO A 156 -1.15 10.46 -16.08
N ALA A 157 -0.98 11.62 -16.72
CA ALA A 157 -0.77 12.88 -16.02
C ALA A 157 -2.04 13.33 -15.28
N GLY A 158 -1.87 14.12 -14.21
CA GLY A 158 -2.97 14.70 -13.43
C GLY A 158 -3.30 13.96 -12.13
N LEU A 159 -2.56 12.90 -11.80
CA LEU A 159 -2.63 12.25 -10.49
C LEU A 159 -2.04 13.19 -9.41
N GLU A 160 -2.86 13.54 -8.42
CA GLU A 160 -2.56 14.59 -7.44
C GLU A 160 -1.52 14.15 -6.39
N THR A 161 -1.42 12.83 -6.15
CA THR A 161 -0.57 12.26 -5.09
C THR A 161 0.01 10.92 -5.50
N ILE A 162 1.06 10.47 -4.79
CA ILE A 162 1.60 9.12 -4.97
C ILE A 162 0.59 8.03 -4.60
N LEU A 163 -0.37 8.30 -3.70
CA LEU A 163 -1.48 7.40 -3.41
C LEU A 163 -2.39 7.23 -4.62
N ALA A 164 -2.66 8.31 -5.35
CA ALA A 164 -3.49 8.26 -6.55
C ALA A 164 -2.82 7.37 -7.60
N ALA A 165 -1.53 7.57 -7.84
CA ALA A 165 -0.74 6.70 -8.72
C ALA A 165 -0.73 5.24 -8.26
N GLN A 166 -0.48 5.00 -6.96
CA GLN A 166 -0.41 3.64 -6.42
C GLN A 166 -1.73 2.89 -6.58
N SER A 167 -2.86 3.57 -6.38
CA SER A 167 -4.20 2.97 -6.46
C SER A 167 -4.53 2.38 -7.84
N LEU A 168 -3.82 2.79 -8.89
CA LEU A 168 -4.07 2.32 -10.27
C LEU A 168 -3.51 0.93 -10.55
N PHE A 169 -2.43 0.54 -9.87
CA PHE A 169 -1.69 -0.69 -10.20
C PHE A 169 -2.43 -1.97 -9.79
N PRO A 170 -3.07 -2.09 -8.61
CA PRO A 170 -3.83 -3.28 -8.24
C PRO A 170 -4.92 -3.64 -9.26
N MET A 171 -5.59 -2.63 -9.84
CA MET A 171 -6.62 -2.80 -10.87
C MET A 171 -6.10 -3.50 -12.14
N THR A 172 -4.81 -3.36 -12.41
CA THR A 172 -4.13 -3.93 -13.60
C THR A 172 -3.22 -5.12 -13.27
N ALA A 173 -3.15 -5.52 -12.00
CA ALA A 173 -2.34 -6.65 -11.59
C ALA A 173 -3.15 -7.95 -11.70
N ARG A 174 -2.63 -8.88 -12.51
CA ARG A 174 -3.21 -10.21 -12.80
C ARG A 174 -3.64 -10.97 -11.55
N SER A 175 -2.71 -11.14 -10.62
CA SER A 175 -2.93 -11.88 -9.37
C SER A 175 -3.67 -11.07 -8.30
N GLU A 176 -4.02 -9.80 -8.57
CA GLU A 176 -4.75 -8.92 -7.66
C GLU A 176 -6.19 -8.72 -8.15
N MET A 177 -6.44 -7.80 -9.10
CA MET A 177 -7.81 -7.43 -9.48
C MET A 177 -8.17 -7.67 -10.94
N SER A 178 -7.20 -7.74 -11.88
CA SER A 178 -7.55 -7.82 -13.31
C SER A 178 -8.05 -9.20 -13.71
N GLY A 179 -7.50 -10.27 -13.11
CA GLY A 179 -7.72 -11.65 -13.55
C GLY A 179 -6.87 -12.01 -14.76
N ASP A 180 -7.20 -13.15 -15.36
CA ASP A 180 -6.39 -13.81 -16.39
C ASP A 180 -6.85 -13.53 -17.83
N PRO A 181 -5.93 -13.52 -18.81
CA PRO A 181 -6.30 -13.34 -20.21
C PRO A 181 -7.36 -14.37 -20.66
N GLY A 182 -8.42 -13.89 -21.31
CA GLY A 182 -9.58 -14.66 -21.75
C GLY A 182 -10.74 -14.69 -20.76
N GLU A 183 -10.57 -14.18 -19.53
CA GLU A 183 -11.67 -14.11 -18.55
C GLU A 183 -12.56 -12.88 -18.74
N ASN A 184 -11.94 -11.73 -19.04
CA ASN A 184 -12.62 -10.45 -19.17
C ASN A 184 -11.80 -9.45 -20.01
N ASP A 185 -12.45 -8.37 -20.44
CA ASP A 185 -11.88 -7.30 -21.25
C ASP A 185 -10.71 -6.53 -20.58
N ILE A 186 -10.75 -6.33 -19.26
CA ILE A 186 -9.65 -5.73 -18.50
C ILE A 186 -8.42 -6.64 -18.54
N ALA A 187 -8.58 -7.94 -18.27
CA ALA A 187 -7.47 -8.89 -18.31
C ALA A 187 -6.86 -9.02 -19.72
N ASP A 188 -7.70 -9.02 -20.76
CA ASP A 188 -7.26 -9.02 -22.16
C ASP A 188 -6.50 -7.75 -22.56
N ALA A 189 -6.87 -6.60 -21.99
CA ALA A 189 -6.14 -5.35 -22.17
C ALA A 189 -4.81 -5.35 -21.42
N VAL A 190 -4.79 -5.79 -20.15
CA VAL A 190 -3.56 -5.94 -19.34
C VAL A 190 -2.55 -6.87 -20.03
N ALA A 191 -3.02 -7.95 -20.66
CA ALA A 191 -2.18 -8.89 -21.40
C ALA A 191 -1.40 -8.23 -22.56
N GLN A 192 -1.90 -7.11 -23.09
CA GLN A 192 -1.25 -6.32 -24.12
C GLN A 192 -0.35 -5.23 -23.50
N ALA A 193 -0.91 -4.44 -22.59
CA ALA A 193 -0.18 -3.48 -21.75
C ALA A 193 -1.09 -2.99 -20.61
N SER A 194 -0.54 -2.84 -19.41
CA SER A 194 -1.31 -2.48 -18.20
C SER A 194 -2.15 -1.20 -18.37
N HIS A 195 -1.61 -0.17 -19.03
CA HIS A 195 -2.30 1.11 -19.20
C HIS A 195 -3.56 1.01 -20.08
N LEU A 196 -3.70 -0.03 -20.91
CA LEU A 196 -4.85 -0.20 -21.81
C LEU A 196 -6.14 -0.59 -21.07
N ALA A 197 -6.03 -1.10 -19.84
CA ALA A 197 -7.18 -1.45 -19.03
C ALA A 197 -7.86 -0.24 -18.38
N TRP A 198 -7.11 0.85 -18.13
CA TRP A 198 -7.62 2.00 -17.41
C TRP A 198 -8.81 2.73 -18.08
N PRO A 199 -8.82 2.94 -19.41
CA PRO A 199 -10.00 3.48 -20.08
C PRO A 199 -11.24 2.58 -19.96
N ILE A 200 -11.05 1.25 -19.92
CA ILE A 200 -12.14 0.28 -19.76
C ILE A 200 -12.75 0.40 -18.36
N ILE A 201 -11.89 0.50 -17.33
CA ILE A 201 -12.31 0.70 -15.94
C ILE A 201 -13.07 2.03 -15.80
N ALA A 202 -12.53 3.13 -16.34
CA ALA A 202 -13.17 4.43 -16.28
C ALA A 202 -14.53 4.43 -16.99
N ALA A 203 -14.63 3.81 -18.17
CA ALA A 203 -15.89 3.64 -18.88
C ALA A 203 -16.94 2.91 -18.02
N ARG A 204 -16.58 1.79 -17.39
CA ARG A 204 -17.48 1.04 -16.49
C ARG A 204 -18.00 1.91 -15.35
N VAL A 205 -17.15 2.71 -14.71
CA VAL A 205 -17.55 3.63 -13.63
C VAL A 205 -18.49 4.70 -14.16
N SER A 206 -18.18 5.28 -15.33
CA SER A 206 -19.02 6.31 -15.96
C SER A 206 -20.42 5.84 -16.36
N GLU A 207 -20.64 4.54 -16.51
CA GLU A 207 -21.96 3.98 -16.84
C GLU A 207 -22.91 3.93 -15.64
N VAL A 208 -22.40 4.09 -14.41
CA VAL A 208 -23.20 4.02 -13.19
C VAL A 208 -23.80 5.39 -12.86
N PRO A 209 -25.14 5.55 -12.86
CA PRO A 209 -25.78 6.86 -12.64
C PRO A 209 -25.46 7.53 -11.30
N GLU A 210 -25.13 6.75 -10.28
CA GLU A 210 -24.71 7.28 -9.00
C GLU A 210 -23.30 7.91 -9.08
N TYR A 211 -22.34 7.20 -9.68
CA TYR A 211 -21.01 7.74 -9.91
C TYR A 211 -21.03 8.98 -10.81
N GLN A 212 -21.86 9.01 -11.85
CA GLN A 212 -22.01 10.22 -12.68
C GLN A 212 -22.34 11.47 -11.86
N ARG A 213 -23.29 11.37 -10.92
CA ARG A 213 -23.66 12.50 -10.05
C ARG A 213 -22.55 12.87 -9.07
N LEU A 214 -21.90 11.87 -8.48
CA LEU A 214 -20.88 12.07 -7.48
C LEU A 214 -19.60 12.67 -8.07
N PHE A 215 -19.16 12.18 -9.23
CA PHE A 215 -18.00 12.74 -9.94
C PHE A 215 -18.27 14.17 -10.42
N ALA A 216 -19.45 14.45 -10.98
CA ALA A 216 -19.83 15.81 -11.37
C ALA A 216 -19.90 16.80 -10.20
N ALA A 217 -20.13 16.30 -8.97
CA ALA A 217 -20.11 17.12 -7.76
C ALA A 217 -18.70 17.31 -7.17
N ALA A 218 -17.78 16.36 -7.41
CA ALA A 218 -16.46 16.32 -6.79
C ALA A 218 -15.33 16.85 -7.70
N PHE A 219 -15.54 16.94 -9.01
CA PHE A 219 -14.54 17.34 -9.99
C PHE A 219 -15.10 18.40 -10.94
N ASP A 220 -14.55 19.61 -10.86
CA ASP A 220 -15.05 20.78 -11.62
C ASP A 220 -15.04 20.59 -13.14
N HIS A 221 -14.16 19.74 -13.69
CA HIS A 221 -14.10 19.47 -15.13
C HIS A 221 -15.09 18.41 -15.61
N VAL A 222 -15.77 17.70 -14.72
CA VAL A 222 -16.69 16.63 -15.10
C VAL A 222 -18.07 17.21 -15.40
N GLU A 223 -18.30 17.54 -16.67
CA GLU A 223 -19.60 18.04 -17.14
C GLU A 223 -20.51 16.91 -17.63
N THR A 224 -19.92 15.84 -18.15
CA THR A 224 -20.60 14.67 -18.71
C THR A 224 -19.98 13.37 -18.20
N PRO A 225 -20.69 12.23 -18.26
CA PRO A 225 -20.12 10.94 -17.85
C PRO A 225 -18.80 10.59 -18.57
N LYS A 226 -18.61 11.05 -19.82
CA LYS A 226 -17.40 10.76 -20.61
C LYS A 226 -16.16 11.51 -20.12
N ASP A 227 -16.34 12.52 -19.29
CA ASP A 227 -15.23 13.30 -18.72
C ASP A 227 -14.62 12.61 -17.50
N ILE A 228 -15.26 11.54 -16.98
CA ILE A 228 -14.74 10.72 -15.89
C ILE A 228 -13.60 9.86 -16.43
N THR A 229 -12.40 10.09 -15.91
CA THR A 229 -11.18 9.37 -16.30
C THR A 229 -10.67 8.46 -15.18
N ILE A 230 -9.68 7.63 -15.50
CA ILE A 230 -8.97 6.86 -14.48
C ILE A 230 -8.23 7.76 -13.48
N VAL A 231 -7.82 8.96 -13.89
CA VAL A 231 -7.14 9.94 -13.03
C VAL A 231 -8.10 10.40 -11.93
N ASP A 232 -9.36 10.67 -12.28
CA ASP A 232 -10.40 11.07 -11.32
C ASP A 232 -10.67 9.94 -10.32
N ILE A 233 -10.76 8.70 -10.80
CA ILE A 233 -10.92 7.51 -9.96
C ILE A 233 -9.73 7.35 -9.00
N GLY A 234 -8.49 7.48 -9.50
CA GLY A 234 -7.28 7.41 -8.67
C GLY A 234 -7.21 8.51 -7.62
N ASN A 235 -7.54 9.75 -8.00
CA ASN A 235 -7.59 10.89 -7.08
C ASN A 235 -8.69 10.74 -6.02
N ALA A 236 -9.86 10.21 -6.39
CA ALA A 236 -10.93 9.90 -5.44
C ALA A 236 -10.50 8.81 -4.44
N LEU A 237 -9.94 7.70 -4.92
CA LEU A 237 -9.40 6.63 -4.07
C LEU A 237 -8.33 7.15 -3.11
N ALA A 238 -7.39 7.95 -3.60
CA ALA A 238 -6.36 8.58 -2.77
C ALA A 238 -6.94 9.49 -1.70
N ALA A 239 -7.96 10.30 -2.06
CA ALA A 239 -8.64 11.18 -1.13
C ALA A 239 -9.29 10.42 0.01
N PHE A 240 -9.93 9.29 -0.29
CA PHE A 240 -10.47 8.42 0.74
C PHE A 240 -9.37 7.78 1.58
N ILE A 241 -8.37 7.15 0.95
CA ILE A 241 -7.29 6.43 1.66
C ILE A 241 -6.53 7.37 2.61
N GLY A 242 -6.13 8.54 2.12
CA GLY A 242 -5.35 9.51 2.89
C GLY A 242 -6.15 10.27 3.97
N THR A 243 -7.49 10.16 3.95
CA THR A 243 -8.37 10.73 4.98
C THR A 243 -8.76 9.69 6.02
N GLU A 244 -9.20 8.51 5.59
CA GLU A 244 -9.77 7.47 6.43
C GLU A 244 -8.75 6.83 7.37
N TRP A 245 -7.56 6.48 6.86
CA TRP A 245 -6.50 5.84 7.65
C TRP A 245 -5.49 6.85 8.17
N ARG A 246 -5.96 7.97 8.70
CA ARG A 246 -5.11 8.98 9.36
C ARG A 246 -5.13 8.79 10.87
N ASN A 247 -3.94 8.75 11.46
CA ASN A 247 -3.74 8.68 12.90
C ASN A 247 -2.62 9.66 13.34
N HIS A 248 -2.84 10.34 14.46
CA HIS A 248 -1.96 11.38 15.03
C HIS A 248 -1.19 10.92 16.29
N ASP A 249 -1.42 9.69 16.72
CA ASP A 249 -0.95 9.11 17.99
C ASP A 249 0.42 8.39 17.83
#